data_AF-A0A7S2F1V8-F1
#
_entry.id   AF-A0A7S2F1V8-F1
#
_cell.length_a   1.000
_cell.length_b   1.000
_cell.length_c   1.000
_cell.angle_alpha   90.00
_cell.angle_beta   90.00
_cell.angle_gamma   90.00
#
_symmetry.space_group_name_H-M   'P 1'
#
loop_
_entity.id
_entity.type
_entity.pdbx_description
1 polymer ?
#
loop_
_entity_poly.entity_id
_entity_poly.type
_entity_poly.pdbx_seq_one_letter_code
_entity_poly.pdbx_strand_id
1 'polypeptide(L)'
;SALSNRFCISNPDKHRDLVLSAQQLLSCDRANRGCAGGDIDTVWDYISRTGLVSESCFPYQGDSTVSCSSRCSSEAPLKTGAKCVLQGETQIRREIFLNGPVVAPIVLVNDLLVYR
;
A
#
# COMPACT_ATOMS: atom_id res chain seq x y z
N SER A 1 -3.67 -0.54 -6.59
CA SER A 1 -3.88 -0.03 -5.20
C SER A 1 -3.49 1.45 -5.14
N ALA A 2 -3.86 2.21 -4.10
CA ALA A 2 -3.67 3.67 -4.07
C ALA A 2 -2.24 4.11 -4.38
N LEU A 3 -1.25 3.49 -3.73
CA LEU A 3 0.16 3.84 -3.96
C LEU A 3 0.66 3.49 -5.37
N SER A 4 0.35 2.31 -5.89
CA SER A 4 0.67 1.93 -7.27
C SER A 4 0.10 2.92 -8.28
N ASN A 5 -1.15 3.37 -8.06
CA ASN A 5 -1.79 4.35 -8.94
C ASN A 5 -1.08 5.70 -8.88
N ARG A 6 -0.61 6.14 -7.70
CA ARG A 6 0.16 7.39 -7.57
C ARG A 6 1.52 7.31 -8.26
N PHE A 7 2.20 6.16 -8.22
CA PHE A 7 3.40 5.93 -9.03
C PHE A 7 3.11 6.03 -10.53
N CYS A 8 2.01 5.42 -10.99
CA CYS A 8 1.55 5.53 -12.38
C CYS A 8 1.25 6.98 -12.78
N ILE A 9 0.52 7.74 -11.96
CA ILE A 9 0.24 9.16 -12.21
C ILE A 9 1.54 9.98 -12.31
N SER A 10 2.53 9.68 -11.45
CA SER A 10 3.81 10.40 -11.47
C SER A 10 4.69 10.05 -12.67
N ASN A 11 4.65 8.81 -13.17
CA ASN A 11 5.41 8.37 -14.35
C ASN A 11 4.68 7.22 -15.07
N PRO A 12 3.76 7.55 -15.99
CA PRO A 12 2.91 6.54 -16.64
C PRO A 12 3.71 5.55 -17.47
N ASP A 13 4.77 5.99 -18.16
CA ASP A 13 5.57 5.12 -19.04
C ASP A 13 6.32 4.05 -18.24
N LYS A 14 6.76 4.38 -17.02
CA LYS A 14 7.48 3.45 -16.15
C LYS A 14 6.56 2.58 -15.29
N HIS A 15 5.38 3.08 -14.93
CA HIS A 15 4.56 2.47 -13.87
C HIS A 15 3.12 2.14 -14.29
N ARG A 16 2.83 2.11 -15.59
CA ARG A 16 1.50 1.79 -16.15
C ARG A 16 0.87 0.54 -15.53
N ASP A 17 1.65 -0.53 -15.46
CA ASP A 17 1.21 -1.85 -14.99
C ASP A 17 1.81 -2.20 -13.62
N LEU A 18 2.28 -1.20 -12.87
CA LEU A 18 2.87 -1.42 -11.56
C LEU A 18 1.79 -1.88 -10.58
N VAL A 19 1.98 -3.06 -10.00
CA VAL A 19 1.28 -3.52 -8.80
C VAL A 19 2.34 -3.77 -7.74
N LEU A 20 2.19 -3.18 -6.55
CA LEU A 20 3.11 -3.35 -5.43
C LEU A 20 2.69 -4.56 -4.58
N SER A 21 3.66 -5.31 -4.08
CA SER A 21 3.46 -6.52 -3.28
C SER A 21 2.82 -6.19 -1.94
N ALA A 22 1.57 -6.61 -1.77
CA ALA A 22 0.91 -6.60 -0.46
C ALA A 22 1.51 -7.68 0.46
N GLN A 23 1.98 -8.80 -0.10
CA GLN A 23 2.61 -9.89 0.67
C GLN A 23 3.86 -9.42 1.40
N GLN A 24 4.65 -8.53 0.80
CA GLN A 24 5.81 -7.97 1.47
C GLN A 24 5.44 -7.29 2.78
N LEU A 25 4.36 -6.51 2.82
CA LEU A 25 3.89 -5.89 4.07
C LEU A 25 3.50 -6.96 5.10
N LEU A 26 2.81 -8.01 4.68
CA LEU A 26 2.40 -9.09 5.59
C LEU A 26 3.58 -9.87 6.17
N SER A 27 4.56 -10.20 5.33
CA SER A 27 5.68 -11.09 5.69
C SER A 27 6.88 -10.35 6.28
N CYS A 28 7.11 -9.09 5.92
CA CYS A 28 8.35 -8.36 6.23
C CYS A 28 8.17 -7.19 7.20
N ASP A 29 6.98 -6.61 7.32
CA ASP A 29 6.77 -5.47 8.22
C ASP A 29 6.57 -5.94 9.67
N ARG A 30 7.67 -5.98 10.41
CA ARG A 30 7.70 -6.41 11.82
C ARG A 30 7.07 -5.42 12.79
N ALA A 31 6.74 -4.20 12.35
CA ALA A 31 6.00 -3.24 13.18
C ALA A 31 4.48 -3.53 13.17
N ASN A 32 4.02 -4.32 12.20
CA ASN A 32 2.63 -4.73 12.04
C ASN A 32 2.42 -6.21 12.37
N ARG A 33 1.15 -6.64 12.38
CA ARG A 33 0.74 -7.98 12.82
C ARG A 33 0.34 -8.90 11.65
N GLY A 34 0.86 -8.62 10.45
CA GLY A 34 0.55 -9.39 9.24
C GLY A 34 -0.96 -9.56 9.05
N CYS A 35 -1.43 -10.80 8.96
CA CYS A 35 -2.84 -11.13 8.76
C CYS A 35 -3.76 -10.78 9.96
N ALA A 36 -3.21 -10.49 11.14
CA ALA A 36 -3.99 -10.03 12.30
C ALA A 36 -4.22 -8.50 12.31
N GLY A 37 -4.02 -7.85 11.16
CA GLY A 37 -4.24 -6.42 10.96
C GLY A 37 -2.98 -5.57 11.18
N GLY A 38 -3.15 -4.26 11.06
CA GLY A 38 -2.03 -3.32 11.12
C GLY A 38 -2.47 -1.88 11.30
N ASP A 39 -1.49 -1.02 11.49
CA ASP A 39 -1.65 0.43 11.64
C ASP A 39 -1.15 1.13 10.36
N ILE A 40 -1.99 2.00 9.79
CA ILE A 40 -1.71 2.65 8.50
C ILE A 40 -0.46 3.53 8.59
N ASP A 41 -0.22 4.20 9.72
CA ASP A 41 0.93 5.09 9.88
C ASP A 41 2.24 4.31 9.86
N THR A 42 2.29 3.18 10.56
CA THR A 42 3.48 2.31 10.58
C THR A 42 3.76 1.69 9.20
N VAL A 43 2.73 1.36 8.42
CA VAL A 43 2.89 0.89 7.03
C VAL A 43 3.58 1.94 6.17
N TRP A 44 3.15 3.21 6.26
CA TRP A 44 3.79 4.29 5.50
C TRP A 44 5.25 4.52 5.93
N ASP A 45 5.56 4.36 7.22
CA ASP A 45 6.93 4.46 7.73
C ASP A 45 7.81 3.28 7.25
N TYR A 46 7.23 2.08 7.11
CA TYR A 46 7.88 0.94 6.47
C TYR A 46 8.19 1.24 5.00
N ILE A 47 7.21 1.70 4.23
CA ILE A 47 7.36 1.99 2.80
C ILE A 47 8.40 3.10 2.56
N SER A 48 8.42 4.13 3.42
CA SER A 48 9.39 5.23 3.29
C SER A 48 10.83 4.77 3.56
N ARG A 49 11.04 3.88 4.53
CA ARG A 49 12.38 3.38 4.89
C ARG A 49 12.86 2.24 4.00
N THR A 50 11.99 1.26 3.77
CA THR A 50 12.32 -0.01 3.10
C THR A 50 11.91 0.00 1.64
N GLY A 51 10.72 0.52 1.35
CA GLY A 51 10.08 0.43 0.03
C GLY A 51 9.39 -0.92 -0.20
N LEU A 52 8.69 -1.01 -1.33
CA LEU A 52 7.98 -2.21 -1.76
C LEU A 52 8.47 -2.68 -3.13
N VAL A 53 8.58 -3.99 -3.28
CA VAL A 53 8.77 -4.64 -4.59
C VAL A 53 7.42 -4.83 -5.27
N SER A 54 7.46 -5.17 -6.56
CA SER A 54 6.28 -5.50 -7.34
C SER A 54 5.61 -6.80 -6.89
N GLU A 55 4.33 -6.93 -7.23
CA GLU A 55 3.53 -8.14 -7.05
C GLU A 55 4.15 -9.35 -7.77
N SER A 56 4.78 -9.16 -8.93
CA SER A 56 5.47 -10.24 -9.63
C SER A 56 6.73 -10.71 -8.90
N CYS A 57 7.42 -9.81 -8.19
CA CYS A 57 8.58 -10.16 -7.36
C CYS A 57 8.21 -10.90 -6.08
N PHE A 58 7.06 -10.55 -5.46
CA PHE A 58 6.58 -11.25 -4.28
C PHE A 58 5.04 -11.35 -4.29
N PRO A 59 4.49 -12.40 -4.92
CA PRO A 59 3.06 -12.55 -5.11
C PRO A 59 2.29 -12.71 -3.79
N TYR A 60 1.08 -12.15 -3.76
CA TYR A 60 0.11 -12.30 -2.69
C TYR A 60 -0.39 -13.73 -2.56
N GLN A 61 -0.24 -14.28 -1.36
CA GLN A 61 -0.72 -15.61 -1.01
C GLN A 61 -1.76 -15.56 0.11
N GLY A 62 -1.92 -14.40 0.78
CA GLY A 62 -2.85 -14.26 1.89
C GLY A 62 -2.50 -15.12 3.10
N ASP A 63 -1.24 -15.57 3.19
CA ASP A 63 -0.78 -16.50 4.20
C ASP A 63 0.35 -15.86 5.04
N SER A 64 0.21 -15.98 6.35
CA SER A 64 1.18 -15.54 7.36
C SER A 64 2.43 -16.41 7.45
N THR A 65 2.43 -17.63 6.90
CA THR A 65 3.57 -18.55 6.95
C THR A 65 4.63 -18.24 5.88
N VAL A 66 4.29 -17.40 4.91
CA VAL A 66 5.20 -17.01 3.83
C VAL A 66 6.34 -16.17 4.41
N SER A 67 7.56 -16.71 4.31
CA SER A 67 8.75 -16.01 4.79
C SER A 67 9.05 -14.75 3.98
N CYS A 68 9.46 -13.68 4.65
CA CYS A 68 9.98 -12.47 4.01
C CYS A 68 11.16 -12.75 3.07
N SER A 69 11.97 -13.77 3.37
CA SER A 69 13.12 -14.16 2.54
C SER A 69 12.73 -14.73 1.18
N SER A 70 11.46 -15.11 1.00
CA SER A 70 10.95 -15.68 -0.25
C SER A 70 10.68 -14.62 -1.34
N ARG A 71 10.79 -13.32 -1.02
CA ARG A 71 10.74 -12.27 -2.03
C ARG A 71 11.93 -12.36 -3.00
N CYS A 72 11.75 -11.88 -4.24
CA CYS A 72 12.87 -11.77 -5.16
C CYS A 72 13.96 -10.80 -4.65
N SER A 73 15.20 -11.00 -5.11
CA SER A 73 16.36 -10.13 -4.83
C SER A 73 16.74 -9.22 -6.01
N SER A 74 16.14 -9.45 -7.19
CA SER A 74 16.47 -8.76 -8.44
C SER A 74 15.85 -7.37 -8.58
N GLU A 75 14.84 -7.05 -7.77
CA GLU A 75 14.13 -5.78 -7.85
C GLU A 75 14.59 -4.81 -6.75
N ALA A 76 14.88 -3.56 -7.14
CA ALA A 76 15.09 -2.48 -6.20
C ALA A 76 13.73 -1.99 -5.67
N PRO A 77 13.49 -2.00 -4.34
CA PRO A 77 12.21 -1.58 -3.78
C PRO A 77 11.89 -0.11 -4.08
N LEU A 78 10.64 0.15 -4.42
CA LEU A 78 10.10 1.49 -4.63
C LEU A 78 9.72 2.11 -3.28
N LYS A 79 10.34 3.24 -2.95
CA LYS A 79 10.09 4.00 -1.73
C LYS A 79 9.19 5.19 -2.00
N THR A 80 8.51 5.66 -0.97
CA THR A 80 7.75 6.92 -1.01
C THR A 80 8.44 7.98 -0.16
N GLY A 81 8.16 9.24 -0.50
CA GLY A 81 8.45 10.36 0.41
C GLY A 81 7.51 10.39 1.61
N ALA A 82 7.44 11.55 2.25
CA ALA A 82 6.61 11.76 3.43
C ALA A 82 5.13 11.45 3.20
N LYS A 83 4.48 10.90 4.23
CA LYS A 83 3.01 10.78 4.30
C LYS A 83 2.39 12.10 4.75
N CYS A 84 1.20 12.40 4.25
CA CYS A 84 0.40 13.54 4.68
C CYS A 84 -0.95 13.03 5.22
N VAL A 85 -1.35 13.50 6.40
CA VAL A 85 -2.67 13.23 6.97
C VAL A 85 -3.60 14.35 6.53
N LEU A 86 -4.65 14.00 5.79
CA LEU A 86 -5.65 14.95 5.30
C LEU A 86 -6.79 15.04 6.29
N GLN A 87 -7.33 16.24 6.50
CA GLN A 87 -8.48 16.45 7.37
C GLN A 87 -9.61 17.17 6.63
N GLY A 88 -10.80 16.56 6.68
CA GLY A 88 -12.01 17.10 6.09
C GLY A 88 -12.16 16.87 4.59
N GLU A 89 -13.40 16.97 4.12
CA GLU A 89 -13.78 16.68 2.73
C GLU A 89 -13.05 17.55 1.71
N THR A 90 -12.91 18.84 1.97
CA THR A 90 -12.26 19.79 1.04
C THR A 90 -10.82 19.39 0.72
N GLN A 91 -10.05 18.99 1.75
CA GLN A 91 -8.66 18.57 1.56
C GLN A 91 -8.58 17.23 0.83
N ILE A 92 -9.46 16.28 1.19
CA ILE A 92 -9.53 14.96 0.53
C ILE A 92 -9.88 15.12 -0.95
N ARG A 93 -10.92 15.91 -1.27
CA ARG A 93 -11.34 16.18 -2.66
C ARG A 93 -10.21 16.81 -3.47
N ARG A 94 -9.53 17.81 -2.90
CA ARG A 94 -8.41 18.47 -3.54
C ARG A 94 -7.25 17.50 -3.80
N GLU A 95 -6.90 16.67 -2.82
CA GLU A 95 -5.81 15.70 -2.98
C GLU A 95 -6.14 14.66 -4.05
N ILE A 96 -7.35 14.12 -4.04
CA ILE A 96 -7.79 13.15 -5.06
C ILE A 96 -7.70 13.75 -6.46
N PHE A 97 -8.15 14.99 -6.62
CA PHE A 97 -8.15 15.68 -7.90
C PHE A 97 -6.74 15.98 -8.43
N LEU A 98 -5.83 16.41 -7.56
CA LEU A 98 -4.49 16.84 -7.97
C LEU A 98 -3.48 15.69 -8.04
N ASN A 99 -3.56 14.75 -7.09
CA ASN A 99 -2.49 13.80 -6.80
C ASN A 99 -2.94 12.33 -6.81
N GLY A 100 -4.23 12.07 -7.05
CA GLY A 100 -4.78 10.74 -7.20
C GLY A 100 -5.25 10.09 -5.90
N PRO A 101 -5.46 8.76 -5.90
CA PRO A 101 -6.14 8.06 -4.82
C PRO A 101 -5.47 8.22 -3.44
N VAL A 102 -6.31 8.35 -2.41
CA VAL A 102 -5.90 8.40 -1.00
C VAL A 102 -6.37 7.16 -0.25
N VAL A 103 -5.81 6.90 0.94
CA VAL A 103 -6.22 5.80 1.82
C VAL A 103 -6.98 6.38 3.00
N ALA A 104 -8.15 5.83 3.30
CA ALA A 104 -8.96 6.21 4.45
C ALA A 104 -9.51 4.95 5.14
N PRO A 105 -9.33 4.79 6.46
CA PRO A 105 -10.01 3.75 7.21
C PRO A 105 -11.49 4.12 7.37
N ILE A 106 -12.37 3.12 7.27
CA ILE A 106 -13.79 3.25 7.59
C ILE A 106 -14.15 2.22 8.66
N VAL A 107 -15.11 2.57 9.52
CA VAL A 107 -15.68 1.60 10.47
C VAL A 107 -16.71 0.77 9.72
N LEU A 108 -16.52 -0.55 9.69
CA LEU A 108 -17.48 -1.46 9.09
C LEU A 108 -18.67 -1.66 10.02
N VAL A 109 -19.86 -1.46 9.48
CA VAL A 109 -21.15 -1.77 10.12
C VAL A 109 -21.90 -2.78 9.24
N ASN A 110 -22.84 -3.52 9.82
CA ASN A 110 -23.52 -4.64 9.13
C ASN A 110 -24.15 -4.22 7.79
N ASP A 111 -24.68 -3.00 7.70
CA ASP A 111 -25.32 -2.48 6.49
C ASP A 111 -24.33 -2.39 5.31
N LEU A 112 -23.03 -2.17 5.60
CA LEU A 112 -22.00 -2.16 4.56
C LEU A 112 -21.67 -3.55 4.02
N LEU A 113 -21.96 -4.62 4.77
CA LEU A 113 -21.73 -6.00 4.31
C LEU A 113 -22.73 -6.43 3.24
N VAL A 114 -23.89 -5.77 3.15
CA VAL A 114 -24.96 -6.07 2.20
C VAL A 114 -25.10 -5.00 1.10
N TYR A 115 -24.26 -3.96 1.12
CA TYR A 115 -24.25 -2.91 0.11
C TYR A 115 -23.96 -3.49 -1.28
N ARG A 116 -24.75 -3.09 -2.28
CA ARG A 116 -24.65 -3.51 -3.68
C ARG A 116 -24.54 -2.31 -4.60
#